data_AF-A0A7J4FYV5-F1
#
_entry.id   AF-A0A7J4FYV5-F1
#
_cell.length_a   1.000
_cell.length_b   1.000
_cell.length_c   1.000
_cell.angle_alpha   90.00
_cell.angle_beta   90.00
_cell.angle_gamma   90.00
#
_symmetry.space_group_name_H-M   'P 1'
#
loop_
_entity.id
_entity.type
_entity.pdbx_description
1 polymer ?
#
loop_
_entity_poly.entity_id
_entity_poly.type
_entity_poly.pdbx_seq_one_letter_code
_entity_poly.pdbx_strand_id
1 'polypeptide(L)'
;MSEKEVESIVARTITRIVIPFIQIFGIYVIFHGETSPGGGFQGGVILGTSMILYGVVFSLRATKKKVPKKILVVFMSIGLLIYSGIGLLDMVSGGKYLEYTSLPLPIPHHELSSISILSVEIGIGLTVMSVIILLFIYLAGEKSGTGLDTW
;
A
#
# COMPACT_ATOMS: atom_id res chain seq x y z
N MET A 1 24.44 -9.21 33.18
CA MET A 1 24.05 -8.20 32.18
C MET A 1 23.24 -8.94 31.12
N SER A 2 21.91 -8.85 31.21
CA SER A 2 20.97 -9.82 30.63
C SER A 2 20.68 -9.50 29.17
N GLU A 3 20.85 -10.49 28.28
CA GLU A 3 20.67 -10.46 26.82
C GLU A 3 19.31 -9.95 26.31
N LYS A 4 18.38 -9.53 27.19
CA LYS A 4 17.05 -9.03 26.84
C LYS A 4 16.91 -7.50 26.71
N GLU A 5 17.83 -6.69 27.27
CA GLU A 5 17.72 -5.21 27.19
C GLU A 5 18.44 -4.58 26.00
N VAL A 6 19.33 -5.31 25.33
CA VAL A 6 19.84 -4.95 23.99
C VAL A 6 18.80 -5.36 22.95
N GLU A 7 17.59 -4.82 23.06
CA GLU A 7 16.60 -4.87 21.98
C GLU A 7 17.26 -4.18 20.77
N SER A 8 17.81 -5.00 19.87
CA SER A 8 19.05 -4.73 19.13
C SER A 8 19.14 -3.32 18.54
N ILE A 9 20.06 -2.49 19.09
CA ILE A 9 20.42 -1.18 18.52
C ILE A 9 20.79 -1.32 17.03
N VAL A 10 21.46 -2.43 16.70
CA VAL A 10 21.80 -2.78 15.32
C VAL A 10 20.54 -2.99 14.49
N ALA A 11 19.57 -3.80 14.95
CA ALA A 11 18.32 -4.04 14.24
C ALA A 11 17.50 -2.76 14.04
N ARG A 12 17.42 -1.89 15.06
CA ARG A 12 16.73 -0.59 14.98
C ARG A 12 17.41 0.33 13.97
N THR A 13 18.74 0.37 13.97
CA THR A 13 19.54 1.20 13.05
C THR A 13 19.38 0.71 11.61
N ILE A 14 19.58 -0.58 11.36
CA ILE A 14 19.42 -1.20 10.04
C ILE A 14 17.99 -1.00 9.53
N THR A 15 16.98 -1.27 10.35
CA THR A 15 15.57 -1.12 9.95
C THR A 15 15.24 0.30 9.53
N ARG A 16 15.74 1.31 10.27
CA ARG A 16 15.54 2.72 9.91
C ARG A 16 16.16 3.06 8.55
N ILE A 17 17.31 2.47 8.22
CA ILE A 17 17.99 2.68 6.94
C ILE A 17 17.27 1.93 5.82
N VAL A 18 16.84 0.68 6.03
CA VAL A 18 16.31 -0.20 4.99
C VAL A 18 14.86 0.12 4.60
N ILE A 19 14.01 0.56 5.54
CA ILE A 19 12.61 0.91 5.26
C ILE A 19 12.43 1.82 4.04
N PRO A 20 13.13 2.98 3.90
CA PRO A 20 12.95 3.82 2.72
C PRO A 20 13.33 3.11 1.41
N PHE A 21 14.33 2.22 1.41
CA PHE A 21 14.66 1.43 0.22
C PHE A 21 13.58 0.41 -0.13
N ILE A 22 13.00 -0.27 0.87
CA ILE A 22 11.84 -1.15 0.66
C ILE A 22 10.67 -0.35 0.08
N GLN A 23 10.44 0.87 0.58
CA GLN A 23 9.34 1.72 0.12
C GLN A 23 9.55 2.19 -1.32
N ILE A 24 10.76 2.66 -1.67
CA ILE A 24 11.11 3.03 -3.04
C ILE A 24 10.95 1.83 -3.97
N PHE A 25 11.40 0.65 -3.55
CA PHE A 25 11.24 -0.57 -4.35
C PHE A 25 9.77 -0.95 -4.53
N GLY A 26 8.94 -0.85 -3.49
CA GLY A 26 7.50 -1.07 -3.59
C GLY A 26 6.84 -0.11 -4.57
N ILE A 27 7.21 1.18 -4.54
CA ILE A 27 6.74 2.19 -5.49
C ILE A 27 7.19 1.82 -6.91
N TYR A 28 8.46 1.44 -7.10
CA TYR A 28 8.97 0.99 -8.39
C TYR A 28 8.15 -0.17 -8.98
N VAL A 29 7.83 -1.17 -8.16
CA VAL A 29 7.02 -2.35 -8.55
C VAL A 29 5.59 -1.96 -8.95
N ILE A 30 5.00 -0.94 -8.32
CA ILE A 30 3.69 -0.39 -8.72
C ILE A 30 3.81 0.32 -10.08
N PHE A 31 4.83 1.17 -10.25
CA PHE A 31 4.97 1.99 -11.45
C PHE A 31 5.36 1.19 -12.70
N HIS A 32 5.95 0.02 -12.54
CA HIS A 32 6.39 -0.84 -13.65
C HIS A 32 5.55 -2.11 -13.78
N GLY A 33 4.34 -2.14 -13.21
CA GLY A 33 3.47 -3.31 -13.25
C GLY A 33 3.02 -3.71 -14.66
N GLU A 34 2.85 -2.73 -15.56
CA GLU A 34 2.49 -2.99 -16.95
C GLU A 34 3.65 -3.59 -17.79
N THR A 35 4.90 -3.31 -17.44
CA THR A 35 6.09 -3.68 -18.24
C THR A 35 6.92 -4.80 -17.63
N SER A 36 6.73 -5.12 -16.35
CA SER A 36 7.53 -6.08 -15.61
C SER A 36 6.66 -6.95 -14.69
N PRO A 37 7.14 -8.14 -14.26
CA PRO A 37 6.44 -8.93 -13.26
C PRO A 37 6.27 -8.14 -11.96
N GLY A 38 5.03 -7.80 -11.61
CA GLY A 38 4.76 -6.90 -10.49
C GLY A 38 3.33 -6.36 -10.52
N GLY A 39 3.20 -5.08 -10.14
CA GLY A 39 1.94 -4.35 -10.15
C GLY A 39 1.47 -3.89 -8.78
N GLY A 40 0.26 -3.34 -8.77
CA GLY A 40 -0.35 -2.72 -7.59
C GLY A 40 -0.39 -3.62 -6.37
N PHE A 41 -0.79 -4.89 -6.53
CA PHE A 41 -0.92 -5.81 -5.39
C PHE A 41 0.43 -6.10 -4.72
N GLN A 42 1.41 -6.55 -5.50
CA GLN A 42 2.74 -6.94 -5.01
C GLN A 42 3.45 -5.72 -4.42
N GLY A 43 3.40 -4.58 -5.10
CA GLY A 43 3.94 -3.33 -4.60
C GLY A 43 3.28 -2.87 -3.29
N GLY A 44 1.95 -2.97 -3.21
CA GLY A 44 1.20 -2.71 -1.97
C GLY A 44 1.60 -3.62 -0.81
N VAL A 45 1.82 -4.91 -1.06
CA VAL A 45 2.33 -5.87 -0.05
C VAL A 45 3.75 -5.47 0.42
N ILE A 46 4.64 -5.09 -0.50
CA ILE A 46 6.00 -4.62 -0.16
C ILE A 46 5.93 -3.38 0.75
N LEU A 47 5.10 -2.40 0.38
CA LEU A 47 4.86 -1.20 1.20
C LEU A 47 4.31 -1.55 2.58
N GLY A 48 3.30 -2.42 2.65
CA GLY A 48 2.75 -2.89 3.92
C GLY A 48 3.79 -3.62 4.78
N THR A 49 4.62 -4.45 4.17
CA THR A 49 5.70 -5.20 4.84
C THR A 49 6.76 -4.27 5.44
N SER A 50 7.06 -3.13 4.81
CA SER A 50 7.95 -2.12 5.39
C SER A 50 7.46 -1.63 6.77
N MET A 51 6.14 -1.51 6.93
CA MET A 51 5.51 -1.10 8.19
C MET A 51 5.38 -2.25 9.19
N ILE A 52 5.22 -3.49 8.72
CA ILE A 52 5.30 -4.69 9.56
C ILE A 52 6.70 -4.79 10.18
N LEU A 53 7.75 -4.64 9.37
CA LEU A 53 9.14 -4.63 9.85
C LEU A 53 9.34 -3.53 10.90
N TYR A 54 8.82 -2.32 10.65
CA TYR A 54 8.84 -1.25 11.64
C TYR A 54 8.17 -1.66 12.96
N GLY A 55 7.00 -2.29 12.91
CA GLY A 55 6.27 -2.70 14.11
C GLY A 55 6.91 -3.82 14.89
N VAL A 56 7.56 -4.77 14.21
CA VAL A 56 8.34 -5.85 14.84
C VAL A 56 9.56 -5.29 15.58
N VAL A 57 10.24 -4.28 15.02
CA VAL A 57 11.51 -3.76 15.55
C VAL A 57 11.33 -2.63 16.57
N PHE A 58 10.30 -1.78 16.43
CA PHE A 58 10.08 -0.59 17.26
C PHE A 58 8.88 -0.68 18.21
N SER A 59 8.02 -1.69 18.07
CA SER A 59 6.73 -1.91 18.77
C SER A 59 5.46 -1.56 17.98
N LEU A 60 4.39 -2.28 18.33
CA LEU A 60 3.04 -2.03 17.83
C LEU A 60 2.52 -0.63 18.20
N ARG A 61 2.82 -0.14 19.41
CA ARG A 61 2.42 1.21 19.87
C ARG A 61 3.07 2.30 19.02
N ALA A 62 4.36 2.17 18.71
CA ALA A 62 5.05 3.11 17.84
C ALA A 62 4.48 3.10 16.41
N THR A 63 4.04 1.93 15.93
CA THR A 63 3.42 1.76 14.60
C THR A 63 2.06 2.43 14.53
N LYS A 64 1.17 2.16 15.50
CA LYS A 64 -0.15 2.81 15.62
C LYS A 64 -0.04 4.35 15.67
N LYS A 65 1.01 4.88 16.32
CA LYS A 65 1.30 6.32 16.36
C LYS A 65 1.75 6.87 15.00
N LYS A 66 2.57 6.12 14.25
CA LYS A 66 3.05 6.54 12.92
C LYS A 66 1.97 6.46 11.85
N VAL A 67 1.11 5.44 11.90
CA VAL A 67 0.09 5.19 10.89
C VAL A 67 -1.28 5.02 11.56
N PRO A 68 -1.98 6.14 11.85
CA PRO A 68 -3.31 6.13 12.42
C PRO A 68 -4.30 5.33 11.57
N LYS A 69 -5.21 4.60 12.23
CA LYS A 69 -6.29 3.82 11.59
C LYS A 69 -7.08 4.65 10.57
N LYS A 70 -7.42 5.89 10.91
CA LYS A 70 -8.15 6.80 10.02
C LYS A 70 -7.42 7.01 8.67
N ILE A 71 -6.09 7.15 8.69
CA ILE A 71 -5.31 7.34 7.46
C ILE A 71 -5.34 6.07 6.61
N LEU A 72 -5.17 4.90 7.22
CA LEU A 72 -5.25 3.61 6.52
C LEU A 72 -6.63 3.41 5.87
N VAL A 73 -7.71 3.70 6.59
CA VAL A 73 -9.07 3.59 6.03
C VAL A 73 -9.27 4.58 4.89
N VAL A 74 -8.80 5.82 5.01
CA VAL A 74 -8.87 6.81 3.93
C VAL A 74 -8.10 6.34 2.70
N PHE A 75 -6.86 5.86 2.84
CA PHE A 75 -6.08 5.34 1.72
C PHE A 75 -6.72 4.10 1.08
N MET A 76 -7.27 3.20 1.90
CA MET A 76 -8.02 2.04 1.43
C MET A 76 -9.22 2.45 0.57
N SER A 77 -10.01 3.42 1.03
CA SER A 77 -11.17 3.93 0.32
C SER A 77 -10.78 4.71 -0.94
N ILE A 78 -9.74 5.54 -0.88
CA ILE A 78 -9.21 6.27 -2.05
C ILE A 78 -8.75 5.28 -3.12
N GLY A 79 -8.02 4.24 -2.74
CA GLY A 79 -7.57 3.22 -3.68
C GLY A 79 -8.73 2.51 -4.39
N LEU A 80 -9.78 2.16 -3.64
CA LEU A 80 -11.00 1.57 -4.20
C LEU A 80 -11.75 2.56 -5.11
N LEU A 81 -11.82 3.84 -4.74
CA LEU A 81 -12.44 4.89 -5.55
C LEU A 81 -11.67 5.14 -6.84
N ILE A 82 -10.34 5.06 -6.84
CA ILE A 82 -9.53 5.18 -8.06
C ILE A 82 -9.83 3.98 -8.98
N TYR A 83 -9.74 2.76 -8.45
CA TYR A 83 -10.03 1.54 -9.22
C TYR A 83 -11.42 1.57 -9.86
N SER A 84 -12.45 1.83 -9.04
CA SER A 84 -13.83 1.84 -9.50
C SER A 84 -14.13 3.06 -10.39
N GLY A 85 -13.54 4.21 -10.07
CA GLY A 85 -13.68 5.46 -10.81
C GLY A 85 -13.17 5.35 -12.24
N ILE A 86 -11.98 4.78 -12.46
CA ILE A 86 -11.44 4.57 -13.82
C ILE A 86 -12.40 3.70 -14.65
N GLY A 87 -12.84 2.57 -14.11
CA GLY A 87 -13.77 1.70 -14.84
C GLY A 87 -15.13 2.33 -15.13
N LEU A 88 -15.65 3.17 -14.22
CA LEU A 88 -16.89 3.92 -14.46
C LEU A 88 -16.70 5.02 -15.51
N LEU A 89 -15.54 5.69 -15.52
CA LEU A 89 -15.23 6.72 -16.51
C LEU A 89 -15.13 6.13 -17.93
N ASP A 90 -14.56 4.95 -18.09
CA ASP A 90 -14.57 4.23 -19.37
C ASP A 90 -16.00 3.96 -19.87
N MET A 91 -16.88 3.48 -18.97
CA MET A 91 -18.28 3.19 -19.32
C MET A 91 -19.07 4.44 -19.72
N VAL A 92 -18.93 5.54 -18.96
CA VAL A 92 -19.61 6.81 -19.25
C VAL A 92 -19.15 7.39 -20.59
N SER A 93 -17.93 7.07 -21.01
CA SER A 93 -17.33 7.53 -22.26
C SER A 93 -17.65 6.62 -23.45
N GLY A 94 -18.52 5.62 -23.27
CA GLY A 94 -19.00 4.72 -24.33
C GLY A 94 -18.24 3.40 -24.45
N GLY A 95 -17.27 3.15 -23.56
CA GLY A 95 -16.50 1.91 -23.50
C GLY A 95 -17.09 0.84 -22.58
N LYS A 96 -16.34 -0.26 -22.41
CA LYS A 96 -16.59 -1.29 -21.39
C LYS A 96 -15.90 -0.93 -20.08
N TYR A 97 -16.35 -1.53 -18.98
CA TYR A 97 -15.70 -1.35 -17.68
C TYR A 97 -14.24 -1.80 -17.74
N LEU A 98 -13.30 -0.91 -17.39
CA LEU A 98 -11.85 -1.15 -17.44
C LEU A 98 -11.36 -1.53 -18.84
N GLU A 99 -11.87 -0.85 -19.87
CA GLU A 99 -11.37 -0.97 -21.23
C GLU A 99 -10.08 -0.15 -21.44
N TYR A 100 -9.79 0.82 -20.57
CA TYR A 100 -8.58 1.67 -20.53
C TYR A 100 -8.35 2.59 -21.73
N THR A 101 -9.05 2.38 -22.84
CA THR A 101 -8.87 3.13 -24.10
C THR A 101 -9.92 4.22 -24.31
N SER A 102 -10.95 4.25 -23.49
CA SER A 102 -12.21 4.95 -23.79
C SER A 102 -12.35 6.27 -23.03
N LEU A 103 -11.40 6.64 -22.17
CA LEU A 103 -11.38 7.94 -21.49
C LEU A 103 -11.37 9.12 -22.49
N PRO A 104 -12.13 10.21 -22.24
CA PRO A 104 -12.31 11.31 -23.19
C PRO A 104 -11.17 12.34 -23.04
N LEU A 105 -9.92 11.88 -23.13
CA LEU A 105 -8.72 12.71 -23.04
C LEU A 105 -8.08 12.87 -24.43
N PRO A 106 -7.55 14.06 -24.78
CA PRO A 106 -6.94 14.33 -26.09
C PRO A 106 -5.50 13.77 -26.17
N ILE A 107 -5.34 12.47 -25.91
CA ILE A 107 -4.06 11.76 -25.80
C ILE A 107 -4.12 10.52 -26.71
N PRO A 108 -3.01 10.08 -27.33
CA PRO A 108 -2.98 8.83 -28.09
C PRO A 108 -3.46 7.63 -27.27
N HIS A 109 -4.22 6.71 -27.90
CA HIS A 109 -4.83 5.57 -27.20
C HIS A 109 -3.84 4.70 -26.40
N HIS A 110 -2.60 4.56 -26.87
CA HIS A 110 -1.59 3.76 -26.19
C HIS A 110 -1.15 4.40 -24.86
N GLU A 111 -0.83 5.71 -24.87
CA GLU A 111 -0.49 6.47 -23.66
C GLU A 111 -1.67 6.54 -22.67
N LEU A 112 -2.89 6.68 -23.19
CA LEU A 112 -4.10 6.69 -22.37
C LEU A 112 -4.30 5.36 -21.63
N SER A 113 -4.06 4.25 -22.31
CA SER A 113 -4.18 2.91 -21.72
C SER A 113 -3.16 2.73 -20.60
N SER A 114 -1.89 3.06 -20.84
CA SER A 114 -0.83 2.97 -19.83
C SER A 114 -1.11 3.83 -18.59
N ILE A 115 -1.56 5.08 -18.77
CA ILE A 115 -1.91 5.96 -17.65
C ILE A 115 -3.10 5.40 -16.86
N SER A 116 -4.09 4.84 -17.55
CA SER A 116 -5.29 4.29 -16.92
C SER A 116 -4.96 3.01 -16.14
N ILE A 117 -4.13 2.13 -16.70
CA ILE A 117 -3.61 0.93 -16.03
C ILE A 117 -2.79 1.33 -14.80
N LEU A 118 -1.82 2.23 -14.94
CA LEU A 118 -1.00 2.73 -13.83
C LEU A 118 -1.86 3.33 -12.71
N SER A 119 -2.89 4.11 -13.06
CA SER A 119 -3.82 4.69 -12.08
C SER A 119 -4.54 3.61 -11.29
N VAL A 120 -5.01 2.56 -11.97
CA VAL A 120 -5.63 1.39 -11.34
C VAL A 120 -4.64 0.64 -10.45
N GLU A 121 -3.40 0.45 -10.89
CA GLU A 121 -2.34 -0.19 -10.09
C GLU A 121 -2.00 0.60 -8.84
N ILE A 122 -1.93 1.93 -8.92
CA ILE A 122 -1.77 2.81 -7.75
C ILE A 122 -2.95 2.64 -6.80
N GLY A 123 -4.18 2.61 -7.32
CA GLY A 123 -5.38 2.39 -6.53
C GLY A 123 -5.34 1.06 -5.76
N ILE A 124 -5.03 -0.03 -6.46
CA ILE A 124 -4.85 -1.36 -5.86
C ILE A 124 -3.73 -1.34 -4.82
N GLY A 125 -2.58 -0.72 -5.12
CA GLY A 125 -1.44 -0.65 -4.21
C GLY A 125 -1.74 0.08 -2.91
N LEU A 126 -2.47 1.19 -2.96
CA LEU A 126 -2.92 1.91 -1.77
C LEU A 126 -3.87 1.07 -0.90
N THR A 127 -4.83 0.40 -1.53
CA THR A 127 -5.78 -0.48 -0.83
C THR A 127 -5.06 -1.66 -0.18
N VAL A 128 -4.21 -2.35 -0.92
CA VAL A 128 -3.47 -3.52 -0.42
C VAL A 128 -2.51 -3.15 0.69
N MET A 129 -1.72 -2.08 0.52
CA MET A 129 -0.84 -1.57 1.59
C MET A 129 -1.63 -1.32 2.87
N SER A 130 -2.77 -0.64 2.76
CA SER A 130 -3.59 -0.27 3.91
C SER A 130 -4.17 -1.48 4.62
N VAL A 131 -4.69 -2.45 3.86
CA VAL A 131 -5.25 -3.71 4.38
C VAL A 131 -4.17 -4.55 5.07
N ILE A 132 -2.98 -4.68 4.47
CA ILE A 132 -1.87 -5.46 5.05
C ILE A 132 -1.43 -4.86 6.40
N ILE A 133 -1.34 -3.53 6.50
CA ILE A 133 -0.99 -2.86 7.75
C ILE A 133 -2.10 -3.04 8.80
N LEU A 134 -3.36 -2.87 8.41
CA LEU A 134 -4.50 -3.07 9.31
C LEU A 134 -4.56 -4.51 9.82
N LEU A 135 -4.36 -5.49 8.94
CA LEU A 135 -4.35 -6.91 9.27
C LEU A 135 -3.22 -7.22 10.26
N PHE A 136 -2.01 -6.73 10.01
CA PHE A 136 -0.89 -6.89 10.94
C PHE A 136 -1.23 -6.31 12.32
N ILE A 137 -1.76 -5.08 12.38
CA ILE A 137 -2.08 -4.44 13.64
C ILE A 137 -3.20 -5.17 14.38
N TYR A 138 -4.21 -5.67 13.66
CA TYR A 138 -5.29 -6.44 14.24
C TYR A 138 -4.79 -7.76 14.86
N LEU A 139 -4.06 -8.56 14.08
CA LEU A 139 -3.54 -9.86 14.53
C LEU A 139 -2.50 -9.71 15.66
N ALA A 140 -1.65 -8.69 15.58
CA ALA A 140 -0.69 -8.40 16.65
C ALA A 140 -1.37 -7.82 17.90
N GLY A 141 -2.45 -7.05 17.71
CA GLY A 141 -3.22 -6.40 18.75
C GLY A 141 -4.11 -7.36 19.54
N GLU A 142 -4.71 -8.35 18.89
CA GLU A 142 -5.55 -9.39 19.50
C GLU A 142 -4.80 -10.13 20.62
N LYS A 143 -3.52 -10.49 20.39
CA LYS A 143 -2.66 -11.11 21.41
C LYS A 143 -2.37 -10.22 22.63
N SER A 144 -2.62 -8.91 22.52
CA SER A 144 -2.35 -7.90 23.55
C SER A 144 -3.62 -7.31 24.17
N GLY A 145 -4.82 -7.80 23.81
CA GLY A 145 -6.11 -7.26 24.27
C GLY A 145 -6.48 -5.90 23.67
N THR A 146 -5.83 -5.47 22.59
CA THR A 146 -6.17 -4.21 21.87
C THR A 146 -6.67 -4.51 20.46
N GLY A 147 -7.98 -4.69 20.31
CA GLY A 147 -8.65 -5.00 19.05
C GLY A 147 -8.72 -3.83 18.07
N LEU A 148 -9.37 -4.03 16.92
CA LEU A 148 -9.59 -2.97 15.90
C LEU A 148 -10.45 -1.82 16.42
N ASP A 149 -11.28 -2.06 17.43
CA ASP A 149 -12.19 -1.12 18.07
C ASP A 149 -11.49 -0.15 19.03
N THR A 150 -10.27 -0.46 19.48
CA THR A 150 -9.62 0.24 20.59
C THR A 150 -8.50 1.22 20.18
N TRP A 151 -8.31 1.54 18.88
CA TRP A 151 -7.26 2.46 18.42
C TRP A 151 -7.55 3.21 17.11
#